data_AF-A0A348WSE4-F1
#
_entry.id   AF-A0A348WSE4-F1
#
_cell.length_a   1.000
_cell.length_b   1.000
_cell.length_c   1.000
_cell.angle_alpha   90.00
_cell.angle_beta   90.00
_cell.angle_gamma   90.00
#
_symmetry.space_group_name_H-M   'P 1'
#
loop_
_entity.id
_entity.type
_entity.pdbx_description
1 polymer ?
#
loop_
_entity_poly.entity_id
_entity_poly.type
_entity_poly.pdbx_seq_one_letter_code
_entity_poly.pdbx_strand_id
1 'polypeptide(L)'
;MKKILLSIFVLIGLFIFVSCDNTNKNNYTSDNYDWKTPQTDKLKLTQSYEGKDFIKDGIGEVTPIRYVDGDTTIFKTSDGTQFTARYNGINTPESTYRIEPWGFAASTYNKKKFETELASGAKVVLQAEDLTQRLDTTGRYLAWVWFVYPDGDSRLLNLELAEYGYAYVKSADGTQYSKYFTDAIFDISIKKLRIYGEIDKDYDYSTEAKEMSIKQIRETYGTEEAIDASRNGFTSPLIKVSGVVVRKNGQTNAYIQQYDETTGKYYGIYVYGGYNSISKLIEGAYVQITAKVGYYYGSLQITDLTSDSKIKVYTFDAKDQIAVIDETCEAINDIYAYDKIGTLVKVNHLKVTGYKDADNSSAITLYCEYQDAKGQTQRLNVRIDQNVLLKDPITGSQILSGSYFTGKTFSSITGIVTYYNGATAEPENDYANGHIQLALTTMNDVVFAE
;
A
#
# COMPACT_ATOMS: atom_id res chain seq x y z
N MET A 1 -39.04 64.44 -47.11
CA MET A 1 -38.62 63.87 -45.81
C MET A 1 -38.03 62.50 -46.04
N LYS A 2 -36.96 62.20 -45.29
CA LYS A 2 -35.87 61.25 -45.60
C LYS A 2 -36.32 59.79 -45.77
N LYS A 3 -35.74 59.15 -46.79
CA LYS A 3 -35.70 57.70 -47.00
C LYS A 3 -34.76 57.06 -45.98
N ILE A 4 -35.19 55.95 -45.38
CA ILE A 4 -34.40 55.09 -44.49
C ILE A 4 -33.41 54.31 -45.36
N LEU A 5 -32.12 54.44 -45.05
CA LEU A 5 -31.06 53.64 -45.67
C LEU A 5 -30.27 52.92 -44.58
N LEU A 6 -30.12 51.62 -44.82
CA LEU A 6 -29.27 50.63 -44.18
C LEU A 6 -27.81 51.15 -44.05
N SER A 7 -27.17 50.96 -42.90
CA SER A 7 -25.69 51.03 -42.80
C SER A 7 -25.19 50.16 -41.66
N ILE A 8 -24.66 49.01 -42.05
CA ILE A 8 -23.82 48.10 -41.28
C ILE A 8 -22.50 48.83 -40.99
N PHE A 9 -22.16 49.04 -39.72
CA PHE A 9 -20.86 49.56 -39.31
C PHE A 9 -19.92 48.38 -39.05
N VAL A 10 -19.01 48.13 -40.00
CA VAL A 10 -17.84 47.27 -39.81
C VAL A 10 -16.79 48.12 -39.09
N LEU A 11 -16.57 47.85 -37.81
CA LEU A 11 -15.46 48.43 -37.06
C LEU A 11 -14.24 47.51 -37.20
N ILE A 12 -13.33 47.88 -38.11
CA ILE A 12 -11.98 47.31 -38.20
C ILE A 12 -11.20 47.89 -37.01
N GLY A 13 -11.13 47.13 -35.92
CA GLY A 13 -10.19 47.36 -34.83
C GLY A 13 -8.92 46.55 -35.10
N LEU A 14 -7.81 47.24 -35.34
CA LEU A 14 -6.46 46.67 -35.41
C LEU A 14 -6.20 45.82 -34.15
N PHE A 15 -6.21 44.50 -34.29
CA PHE A 15 -5.48 43.63 -33.38
C PHE A 15 -4.01 43.78 -33.73
N ILE A 16 -3.29 44.59 -32.94
CA ILE A 16 -1.86 44.42 -32.81
C ILE A 16 -1.67 43.04 -32.18
N PHE A 17 -1.40 42.05 -33.03
CA PHE A 17 -0.79 40.81 -32.59
C PHE A 17 0.55 41.19 -31.97
N VAL A 18 0.57 41.36 -30.64
CA VAL A 18 1.78 41.17 -29.88
C VAL A 18 2.08 39.68 -30.02
N SER A 19 2.82 39.36 -31.08
CA SER A 19 3.60 38.14 -31.16
C SER A 19 4.59 38.22 -30.00
N CYS A 20 4.20 37.69 -28.85
CA CYS A 20 5.17 37.32 -27.84
C CYS A 20 6.07 36.27 -28.49
N ASP A 21 7.25 36.76 -28.87
CA ASP A 21 8.39 35.97 -29.30
C ASP A 21 8.55 34.78 -28.35
N ASN A 22 8.25 33.58 -28.85
CA ASN A 22 8.35 32.32 -28.12
C ASN A 22 9.82 31.83 -28.09
N THR A 23 10.75 32.78 -28.01
CA THR A 23 12.20 32.62 -28.15
C THR A 23 12.87 32.83 -26.80
N ASN A 24 12.42 32.06 -25.81
CA ASN A 24 13.20 31.53 -24.68
C ASN A 24 12.27 30.65 -23.83
N LYS A 25 11.79 29.55 -24.41
CA LYS A 25 11.30 28.44 -23.59
C LYS A 25 12.53 27.80 -22.94
N ASN A 26 12.90 28.28 -21.76
CA ASN A 26 13.73 27.47 -20.88
C ASN A 26 12.93 26.19 -20.59
N ASN A 27 13.22 25.13 -21.34
CA ASN A 27 12.64 23.81 -21.16
C ASN A 27 13.29 23.18 -19.93
N TYR A 28 12.95 23.68 -18.74
CA TYR A 28 13.35 23.04 -17.51
C TYR A 28 12.65 21.67 -17.42
N THR A 29 13.43 20.65 -17.10
CA THR A 29 12.98 19.32 -16.72
C THR A 29 13.57 18.99 -15.36
N SER A 30 13.04 17.97 -14.69
CA SER A 30 13.62 17.51 -13.43
C SER A 30 15.10 17.10 -13.55
N ASP A 31 15.57 16.74 -14.76
CA ASP A 31 16.96 16.35 -15.03
C ASP A 31 17.94 17.54 -15.16
N ASN A 32 17.46 18.73 -15.57
CA ASN A 32 18.32 19.89 -15.84
C ASN A 32 18.06 21.08 -14.93
N TYR A 33 17.09 20.97 -14.03
CA TYR A 33 16.78 22.00 -13.05
C TYR A 33 17.81 22.00 -11.91
N ASP A 34 18.32 23.19 -11.56
CA ASP A 34 19.22 23.40 -10.43
C ASP A 34 18.42 23.36 -9.13
N TRP A 35 18.22 22.13 -8.63
CA TRP A 35 17.44 21.81 -7.45
C TRP A 35 18.06 22.42 -6.18
N LYS A 36 17.53 23.57 -5.78
CA LYS A 36 17.79 24.23 -4.50
C LYS A 36 16.56 24.16 -3.61
N THR A 37 16.77 24.24 -2.30
CA THR A 37 15.69 24.17 -1.30
C THR A 37 15.69 25.39 -0.37
N PRO A 38 15.64 26.63 -0.89
CA PRO A 38 15.81 27.83 -0.08
C PRO A 38 14.79 27.97 1.06
N GLN A 39 13.55 27.48 0.91
CA GLN A 39 12.56 27.53 1.98
C GLN A 39 12.87 26.49 3.05
N THR A 40 13.23 25.27 2.64
CA THR A 40 13.67 24.22 3.57
C THR A 40 14.94 24.60 4.31
N ASP A 41 15.91 25.22 3.62
CA ASP A 41 17.19 25.65 4.21
C ASP A 41 17.00 26.78 5.22
N LYS A 42 16.00 27.65 5.01
CA LYS A 42 15.69 28.79 5.88
C LYS A 42 14.87 28.41 7.10
N LEU A 43 13.97 27.44 6.99
CA LEU A 43 13.07 27.05 8.06
C LEU A 43 13.80 26.14 9.07
N LYS A 44 13.75 26.49 10.36
CA LYS A 44 14.42 25.76 11.44
C LYS A 44 13.45 25.40 12.57
N LEU A 45 13.68 24.25 13.20
CA LEU A 45 12.95 23.83 14.38
C LEU A 45 13.35 24.71 15.57
N THR A 46 12.38 25.38 16.17
CA THR A 46 12.60 26.27 17.33
C THR A 46 12.02 25.70 18.63
N GLN A 47 11.10 24.74 18.55
CA GLN A 47 10.47 24.12 19.70
C GLN A 47 11.38 23.06 20.33
N SER A 48 11.63 23.17 21.64
CA SER A 48 12.41 22.17 22.39
C SER A 48 11.68 20.83 22.47
N TYR A 49 12.40 19.75 22.19
CA TYR A 49 11.89 18.37 22.13
C TYR A 49 12.57 17.39 23.10
N GLU A 50 13.69 17.76 23.71
CA GLU A 50 14.45 16.86 24.59
C GLU A 50 13.61 16.37 25.76
N GLY A 51 13.60 15.05 25.98
CA GLY A 51 12.84 14.42 27.06
C GLY A 51 11.32 14.36 26.85
N LYS A 52 10.80 14.82 25.71
CA LYS A 52 9.37 14.80 25.38
C LYS A 52 8.98 13.59 24.54
N ASP A 53 7.73 13.18 24.69
CA ASP A 53 7.12 12.10 23.93
C ASP A 53 6.13 12.67 22.91
N PHE A 54 6.27 12.31 21.63
CA PHE A 54 5.42 12.86 20.57
C PHE A 54 3.93 12.60 20.80
N ILE A 55 3.56 11.41 21.29
CA ILE A 55 2.16 11.06 21.50
C ILE A 55 1.57 11.88 22.66
N LYS A 56 2.32 12.11 23.74
CA LYS A 56 1.83 12.81 24.94
C LYS A 56 1.94 14.33 24.81
N ASP A 57 3.09 14.81 24.33
CA ASP A 57 3.48 16.21 24.35
C ASP A 57 3.34 16.90 23.00
N GLY A 58 3.05 16.16 21.92
CA GLY A 58 2.95 16.69 20.56
C GLY A 58 4.30 17.03 19.93
N ILE A 59 5.41 16.72 20.60
CA ILE A 59 6.75 16.80 20.03
C ILE A 59 7.66 15.77 20.70
N GLY A 60 8.54 15.11 19.95
CA GLY A 60 9.46 14.15 20.54
C GLY A 60 10.34 13.44 19.52
N GLU A 61 11.45 12.90 20.01
CA GLU A 61 12.36 12.04 19.24
C GLU A 61 11.71 10.67 19.00
N VAL A 62 11.82 10.17 17.77
CA VAL A 62 11.25 8.88 17.36
C VAL A 62 12.25 8.11 16.50
N THR A 63 12.01 6.81 16.32
CA THR A 63 12.75 6.01 15.35
C THR A 63 11.81 5.55 14.23
N PRO A 64 12.12 5.82 12.96
CA PRO A 64 11.37 5.21 11.86
C PRO A 64 11.58 3.70 11.87
N ILE A 65 10.50 2.95 11.72
CA ILE A 65 10.55 1.49 11.64
C ILE A 65 10.16 0.99 10.24
N ARG A 66 9.42 1.80 9.48
CA ARG A 66 8.96 1.46 8.13
C ARG A 66 8.50 2.68 7.36
N TYR A 67 8.85 2.73 6.08
CA TYR A 67 8.42 3.76 5.13
C TYR A 67 7.27 3.20 4.28
N VAL A 68 6.04 3.72 4.47
CA VAL A 68 4.85 3.18 3.79
C VAL A 68 4.77 3.70 2.36
N ASP A 69 4.92 5.01 2.18
CA ASP A 69 4.93 5.71 0.90
C ASP A 69 5.66 7.06 1.03
N GLY A 70 5.39 8.00 0.13
CA GLY A 70 6.05 9.31 0.09
C GLY A 70 5.67 10.26 1.23
N ASP A 71 4.53 10.05 1.91
CA ASP A 71 4.04 10.94 2.97
C ASP A 71 3.57 10.21 4.25
N THR A 72 3.81 8.90 4.33
CA THR A 72 3.42 8.07 5.47
C THR A 72 4.57 7.17 5.93
N THR A 73 4.87 7.21 7.23
CA THR A 73 5.92 6.40 7.88
C THR A 73 5.39 5.85 9.21
N ILE A 74 5.77 4.62 9.54
CA ILE A 74 5.53 4.06 10.87
C ILE A 74 6.75 4.33 11.73
N PHE A 75 6.51 4.83 12.94
CA PHE A 75 7.53 5.19 13.91
C PHE A 75 7.35 4.40 15.21
N LYS A 76 8.40 4.38 16.02
CA LYS A 76 8.35 3.99 17.43
C LYS A 76 8.82 5.15 18.32
N THR A 77 8.11 5.39 19.41
CA THR A 77 8.56 6.26 20.52
C THR A 77 9.68 5.58 21.31
N SER A 78 10.31 6.33 22.23
CA SER A 78 11.36 5.81 23.12
C SER A 78 10.88 4.70 24.06
N ASP A 79 9.59 4.67 24.41
CA ASP A 79 8.97 3.60 25.21
C ASP A 79 8.55 2.36 24.37
N GLY A 80 8.84 2.37 23.06
CA GLY A 80 8.58 1.28 22.14
C GLY A 80 7.18 1.28 21.53
N THR A 81 6.34 2.27 21.85
CA THR A 81 5.00 2.40 21.25
C THR A 81 5.10 2.69 19.76
N GLN A 82 4.53 1.81 18.94
CA GLN A 82 4.49 1.98 17.48
C GLN A 82 3.25 2.74 17.04
N PHE A 83 3.40 3.64 16.08
CA PHE A 83 2.29 4.38 15.49
C PHE A 83 2.58 4.80 14.06
N THR A 84 1.53 4.95 13.25
CA THR A 84 1.62 5.45 11.88
C THR A 84 1.45 6.96 11.89
N ALA A 85 2.34 7.69 11.22
CA ALA A 85 2.20 9.12 11.01
C ALA A 85 2.10 9.47 9.52
N ARG A 86 1.16 10.34 9.20
CA ARG A 86 0.98 11.02 7.91
C ARG A 86 1.56 12.43 8.00
N TYR A 87 2.23 12.86 6.95
CA TYR A 87 2.96 14.11 6.93
C TYR A 87 2.00 15.29 6.74
N ASN A 88 2.08 16.28 7.63
CA ASN A 88 1.33 17.52 7.52
C ASN A 88 1.71 18.34 6.27
N GLY A 89 0.76 19.12 5.77
CA GLY A 89 0.98 20.12 4.72
C GLY A 89 1.18 19.57 3.30
N ILE A 90 1.25 18.25 3.13
CA ILE A 90 1.53 17.62 1.84
C ILE A 90 0.63 16.42 1.52
N ASN A 91 0.60 16.06 0.24
CA ASN A 91 0.03 14.83 -0.27
C ASN A 91 0.86 14.34 -1.46
N THR A 92 1.57 13.23 -1.30
CA THR A 92 2.31 12.60 -2.41
C THR A 92 1.36 11.83 -3.33
N PRO A 93 1.70 11.64 -4.62
CA PRO A 93 1.00 10.67 -5.46
C PRO A 93 1.09 9.25 -4.86
N GLU A 94 0.03 8.46 -5.03
CA GLU A 94 -0.10 7.14 -4.41
C GLU A 94 0.88 6.11 -5.00
N SER A 95 1.50 5.28 -4.15
CA SER A 95 2.45 4.23 -4.56
C SER A 95 2.17 2.87 -3.91
N THR A 96 0.95 2.66 -3.40
CA THR A 96 0.58 1.47 -2.64
C THR A 96 -0.57 0.72 -3.32
N TYR A 97 -1.81 1.00 -2.94
CA TYR A 97 -2.98 0.34 -3.51
C TYR A 97 -3.45 0.94 -4.83
N ARG A 98 -3.12 2.20 -5.05
CA ARG A 98 -3.16 2.89 -6.34
C ARG A 98 -1.73 3.24 -6.68
N ILE A 99 -1.42 3.21 -7.96
CA ILE A 99 -0.10 3.57 -8.46
C ILE A 99 -0.28 4.78 -9.37
N GLU A 100 0.18 5.93 -8.91
CA GLU A 100 0.11 7.20 -9.63
C GLU A 100 1.50 7.61 -10.13
N PRO A 101 1.58 8.38 -11.25
CA PRO A 101 2.84 8.97 -11.68
C PRO A 101 3.54 9.73 -10.55
N TRP A 102 4.85 9.58 -10.47
CA TRP A 102 5.75 10.11 -9.44
C TRP A 102 5.56 9.53 -8.03
N GLY A 103 4.59 8.64 -7.79
CA GLY A 103 4.35 8.08 -6.46
C GLY A 103 5.52 7.25 -5.93
N PHE A 104 6.06 6.36 -6.76
CA PHE A 104 7.26 5.60 -6.38
C PHE A 104 8.51 6.46 -6.24
N ALA A 105 8.63 7.50 -7.06
CA ALA A 105 9.75 8.44 -6.95
C ALA A 105 9.70 9.19 -5.60
N ALA A 106 8.51 9.64 -5.17
CA ALA A 106 8.29 10.27 -3.88
C ALA A 106 8.58 9.30 -2.70
N SER A 107 8.05 8.07 -2.76
CA SER A 107 8.28 7.03 -1.75
C SER A 107 9.76 6.66 -1.63
N THR A 108 10.45 6.47 -2.76
CA THR A 108 11.89 6.17 -2.81
C THR A 108 12.71 7.32 -2.23
N TYR A 109 12.34 8.56 -2.56
CA TYR A 109 13.01 9.74 -2.02
C TYR A 109 12.84 9.82 -0.50
N ASN A 110 11.61 9.67 0.01
CA ASN A 110 11.31 9.68 1.45
C ASN A 110 12.18 8.66 2.20
N LYS A 111 12.19 7.40 1.77
CA LYS A 111 13.02 6.33 2.36
C LYS A 111 14.52 6.68 2.33
N LYS A 112 15.07 6.99 1.14
CA LYS A 112 16.50 7.30 0.98
C LYS A 112 16.93 8.50 1.81
N LYS A 113 16.04 9.48 1.98
CA LYS A 113 16.30 10.65 2.80
C LYS A 113 16.48 10.24 4.25
N PHE A 114 15.57 9.47 4.85
CA PHE A 114 15.79 8.95 6.20
C PHE A 114 17.09 8.16 6.33
N GLU A 115 17.36 7.23 5.42
CA GLU A 115 18.59 6.43 5.44
C GLU A 115 19.85 7.32 5.42
N THR A 116 19.85 8.34 4.56
CA THR A 116 20.96 9.29 4.43
C THR A 116 21.13 10.15 5.68
N GLU A 117 20.04 10.75 6.18
CA GLU A 117 20.12 11.66 7.33
C GLU A 117 20.46 10.89 8.62
N LEU A 118 19.89 9.70 8.84
CA LEU A 118 20.23 8.84 9.97
C LEU A 118 21.70 8.41 9.93
N ALA A 119 22.24 8.07 8.74
CA ALA A 119 23.65 7.73 8.58
C ALA A 119 24.59 8.91 8.90
N SER A 120 24.11 10.15 8.77
CA SER A 120 24.86 11.36 9.18
C SER A 120 24.81 11.62 10.69
N GLY A 121 24.07 10.82 11.46
CA GLY A 121 23.84 10.99 12.89
C GLY A 121 22.69 11.94 13.23
N ALA A 122 21.85 12.29 12.26
CA ALA A 122 20.66 13.10 12.52
C ALA A 122 19.63 12.32 13.34
N LYS A 123 18.90 13.03 14.18
CA LYS A 123 17.74 12.53 14.92
C LYS A 123 16.47 12.82 14.14
N VAL A 124 15.47 11.95 14.26
CA VAL A 124 14.12 12.22 13.76
C VAL A 124 13.26 12.73 14.89
N VAL A 125 12.73 13.94 14.73
CA VAL A 125 11.81 14.57 15.68
C VAL A 125 10.48 14.80 14.98
N LEU A 126 9.39 14.34 15.58
CA LEU A 126 8.05 14.67 15.11
C LEU A 126 7.50 15.82 15.91
N GLN A 127 6.74 16.68 15.25
CA GLN A 127 6.02 17.79 15.86
C GLN A 127 4.57 17.81 15.32
N ALA A 128 3.59 17.83 16.22
CA ALA A 128 2.19 17.99 15.87
C ALA A 128 1.91 19.47 15.57
N GLU A 129 1.00 19.73 14.64
CA GLU A 129 0.52 21.09 14.41
C GLU A 129 -0.35 21.58 15.58
N ASP A 130 -1.26 20.73 16.01
CA ASP A 130 -2.14 20.95 17.15
C ASP A 130 -2.14 19.69 18.00
N LEU A 131 -1.95 19.85 19.31
CA LEU A 131 -1.93 18.70 20.22
C LEU A 131 -3.29 18.00 20.23
N THR A 132 -4.40 18.72 20.28
CA THR A 132 -5.75 18.15 20.38
C THR A 132 -6.29 17.59 19.06
N GLN A 133 -5.76 18.01 17.91
CA GLN A 133 -6.21 17.61 16.57
C GLN A 133 -5.11 16.88 15.77
N ARG A 134 -4.33 16.02 16.45
CA ARG A 134 -3.18 15.31 15.86
C ARG A 134 -3.48 13.98 15.20
N LEU A 135 -4.75 13.63 14.99
CA LEU A 135 -5.16 12.38 14.33
C LEU A 135 -5.99 12.70 13.08
N ASP A 136 -5.72 11.98 11.99
CA ASP A 136 -6.58 12.00 10.81
C ASP A 136 -7.83 11.12 11.02
N THR A 137 -8.75 11.14 10.06
CA THR A 137 -10.00 10.36 10.11
C THR A 137 -9.80 8.84 10.10
N THR A 138 -8.59 8.38 9.77
CA THR A 138 -8.21 6.97 9.77
C THR A 138 -7.45 6.55 11.04
N GLY A 139 -7.24 7.48 11.97
CA GLY A 139 -6.53 7.25 13.23
C GLY A 139 -4.99 7.32 13.11
N ARG A 140 -4.45 7.79 11.98
CA ARG A 140 -3.00 8.05 11.84
C ARG A 140 -2.66 9.37 12.50
N TYR A 141 -1.47 9.46 13.10
CA TYR A 141 -0.97 10.73 13.63
C TYR A 141 -0.61 11.69 12.50
N LEU A 142 -0.78 12.99 12.73
CA LEU A 142 -0.43 14.07 11.83
C LEU A 142 0.86 14.74 12.32
N ALA A 143 1.91 14.74 11.51
CA ALA A 143 3.24 15.18 11.94
C ALA A 143 4.00 16.05 10.93
N TRP A 144 4.69 17.06 11.45
CA TRP A 144 5.86 17.67 10.82
C TRP A 144 7.10 16.83 11.17
N VAL A 145 7.81 16.36 10.15
CA VAL A 145 8.93 15.44 10.31
C VAL A 145 10.24 16.21 10.17
N TRP A 146 10.96 16.34 11.28
CA TRP A 146 12.22 17.07 11.35
C TRP A 146 13.41 16.13 11.42
N PHE A 147 14.43 16.42 10.63
CA PHE A 147 15.78 15.96 10.89
C PHE A 147 16.50 17.02 11.73
N VAL A 148 17.11 16.61 12.84
CA VAL A 148 17.92 17.47 13.71
C VAL A 148 19.34 16.92 13.73
N TYR A 149 20.30 17.73 13.27
CA TYR A 149 21.68 17.33 13.05
C TYR A 149 22.53 17.50 14.33
N PRO A 150 23.70 16.81 14.41
CA PRO A 150 24.59 16.94 15.57
C PRO A 150 25.10 18.37 15.85
N ASP A 151 25.14 19.24 14.84
CA ASP A 151 25.52 20.65 14.97
C ASP A 151 24.36 21.56 15.42
N GLY A 152 23.18 20.99 15.63
CA GLY A 152 21.96 21.70 16.02
C GLY A 152 21.17 22.28 14.84
N ASP A 153 21.65 22.12 13.60
CA ASP A 153 20.84 22.51 12.44
C ASP A 153 19.63 21.58 12.29
N SER A 154 18.61 22.03 11.56
CA SER A 154 17.42 21.23 11.31
C SER A 154 16.80 21.46 9.94
N ARG A 155 16.05 20.44 9.49
CA ARG A 155 15.43 20.40 8.16
C ARG A 155 14.07 19.72 8.22
N LEU A 156 13.05 20.35 7.64
CA LEU A 156 11.67 19.83 7.61
C LEU A 156 11.44 19.00 6.33
N LEU A 157 11.33 17.68 6.47
CA LEU A 157 11.16 16.76 5.34
C LEU A 157 9.87 17.03 4.54
N ASN A 158 8.77 17.38 5.22
CA ASN A 158 7.51 17.69 4.58
C ASN A 158 7.67 18.82 3.54
N LEU A 159 8.39 19.87 3.92
CA LEU A 159 8.64 21.03 3.06
C LEU A 159 9.61 20.68 1.94
N GLU A 160 10.63 19.88 2.23
CA GLU A 160 11.60 19.41 1.22
C GLU A 160 10.92 18.58 0.11
N LEU A 161 10.00 17.68 0.49
CA LEU A 161 9.20 16.90 -0.48
C LEU A 161 8.36 17.81 -1.38
N ALA A 162 7.79 18.89 -0.82
CA ALA A 162 7.05 19.88 -1.60
C ALA A 162 7.97 20.71 -2.51
N GLU A 163 9.09 21.20 -2.00
CA GLU A 163 10.05 22.05 -2.72
C GLU A 163 10.77 21.29 -3.85
N TYR A 164 10.92 19.97 -3.69
CA TYR A 164 11.35 19.08 -4.76
C TYR A 164 10.21 18.63 -5.69
N GLY A 165 8.96 19.02 -5.46
CA GLY A 165 7.84 18.63 -6.34
C GLY A 165 7.51 17.15 -6.32
N TYR A 166 7.81 16.45 -5.22
CA TYR A 166 7.35 15.08 -4.98
C TYR A 166 5.97 15.05 -4.34
N ALA A 167 5.53 16.14 -3.69
CA ALA A 167 4.25 16.21 -3.02
C ALA A 167 3.48 17.48 -3.37
N TYR A 168 2.16 17.36 -3.56
CA TYR A 168 1.29 18.53 -3.62
C TYR A 168 1.18 19.16 -2.25
N VAL A 169 1.21 20.49 -2.17
CA VAL A 169 0.86 21.20 -0.94
C VAL A 169 -0.64 21.04 -0.70
N LYS A 170 -0.99 20.43 0.43
CA LYS A 170 -2.38 20.16 0.81
C LYS A 170 -2.53 20.33 2.31
N SER A 171 -3.53 21.10 2.73
CA SER A 171 -3.78 21.39 4.16
C SER A 171 -2.60 22.07 4.88
N ALA A 172 -1.74 22.79 4.16
CA ALA A 172 -0.71 23.64 4.76
C ALA A 172 -1.26 25.05 5.09
N ASP A 173 -2.36 25.46 4.46
CA ASP A 173 -2.98 26.76 4.71
C ASP A 173 -3.45 26.89 6.16
N GLY A 174 -3.11 28.01 6.79
CA GLY A 174 -3.45 28.27 8.20
C GLY A 174 -2.57 27.55 9.21
N THR A 175 -1.61 26.71 8.77
CA THR A 175 -0.61 26.11 9.66
C THR A 175 0.54 27.07 9.96
N GLN A 176 1.33 26.78 11.00
CA GLN A 176 2.51 27.55 11.38
C GLN A 176 3.57 27.67 10.27
N TYR A 177 3.56 26.76 9.27
CA TYR A 177 4.51 26.75 8.15
C TYR A 177 3.91 27.15 6.80
N SER A 178 2.65 27.59 6.76
CA SER A 178 1.89 27.90 5.54
C SER A 178 2.70 28.69 4.50
N LYS A 179 3.34 29.80 4.92
CA LYS A 179 4.10 30.67 4.01
C LYS A 179 5.26 29.93 3.32
N TYR A 180 5.98 29.08 4.04
CA TYR A 180 7.12 28.36 3.48
C TYR A 180 6.67 27.39 2.38
N PHE A 181 5.55 26.69 2.60
CA PHE A 181 4.98 25.79 1.60
C PHE A 181 4.51 26.53 0.34
N THR A 182 3.81 27.66 0.50
CA THR A 182 3.37 28.48 -0.64
C THR A 182 4.56 28.97 -1.47
N ASP A 183 5.61 29.46 -0.81
CA ASP A 183 6.80 29.97 -1.49
C ASP A 183 7.61 28.84 -2.16
N ALA A 184 7.72 27.67 -1.51
CA ALA A 184 8.54 26.54 -1.97
C ALA A 184 8.09 26.02 -3.33
N ILE A 185 6.79 25.95 -3.56
CA ILE A 185 6.27 25.36 -4.80
C ILE A 185 6.15 26.35 -5.96
N PHE A 186 6.34 27.65 -5.72
CA PHE A 186 6.06 28.69 -6.70
C PHE A 186 6.85 28.47 -8.01
N ASP A 187 8.16 28.29 -7.88
CA ASP A 187 9.04 28.21 -9.05
C ASP A 187 8.84 26.90 -9.84
N ILE A 188 8.78 25.77 -9.13
CA ILE A 188 8.60 24.44 -9.73
C ILE A 188 7.22 24.28 -10.38
N SER A 189 6.18 24.96 -9.85
CA SER A 189 4.84 24.96 -10.42
C SER A 189 4.80 25.72 -11.74
N ILE A 190 5.44 26.90 -11.81
CA ILE A 190 5.54 27.70 -13.04
C ILE A 190 6.34 26.94 -14.11
N LYS A 191 7.43 26.28 -13.69
CA LYS A 191 8.28 25.46 -14.56
C LYS A 191 7.69 24.08 -14.90
N LYS A 192 6.57 23.71 -14.29
CA LYS A 192 5.85 22.43 -14.50
C LYS A 192 6.72 21.19 -14.25
N LEU A 193 7.55 21.24 -13.22
CA LEU A 193 8.45 20.14 -12.87
C LEU A 193 7.71 19.02 -12.13
N ARG A 194 8.10 17.77 -12.38
CA ARG A 194 7.51 16.57 -11.76
C ARG A 194 5.98 16.59 -11.76
N ILE A 195 5.36 16.46 -10.58
CA ILE A 195 3.90 16.37 -10.42
C ILE A 195 3.15 17.58 -10.98
N TYR A 196 3.82 18.72 -11.19
CA TYR A 196 3.20 19.95 -11.69
C TYR A 196 3.04 19.99 -13.22
N GLY A 197 3.55 19.01 -13.96
CA GLY A 197 3.26 18.87 -15.39
C GLY A 197 4.29 18.10 -16.22
N GLU A 198 5.28 17.47 -15.60
CA GLU A 198 6.25 16.62 -16.25
C GLU A 198 5.74 15.18 -16.32
N ILE A 199 6.03 14.50 -17.43
CA ILE A 199 5.72 13.09 -17.61
C ILE A 199 6.72 12.28 -16.76
N ASP A 200 6.22 11.40 -15.91
CA ASP A 200 7.07 10.47 -15.17
C ASP A 200 7.62 9.41 -16.14
N LYS A 201 8.91 9.47 -16.44
CA LYS A 201 9.57 8.53 -17.35
C LYS A 201 9.58 7.09 -16.84
N ASP A 202 9.41 6.88 -15.54
CA ASP A 202 9.46 5.57 -14.88
C ASP A 202 8.05 5.00 -14.61
N TYR A 203 7.00 5.72 -15.05
CA TYR A 203 5.61 5.28 -14.94
C TYR A 203 5.09 4.71 -16.27
N ASP A 204 4.44 3.55 -16.21
CA ASP A 204 3.75 2.97 -17.37
C ASP A 204 2.35 3.59 -17.57
N TYR A 205 2.23 4.44 -18.59
CA TYR A 205 1.00 5.07 -19.06
C TYR A 205 0.22 4.24 -20.09
N SER A 206 0.68 3.01 -20.40
CA SER A 206 -0.01 2.14 -21.35
C SER A 206 -1.44 1.88 -20.92
N THR A 207 -2.35 1.96 -21.89
CA THR A 207 -3.77 1.59 -21.71
C THR A 207 -4.06 0.21 -22.29
N GLU A 208 -3.10 -0.37 -23.00
CA GLU A 208 -3.17 -1.72 -23.54
C GLU A 208 -2.81 -2.72 -22.46
N ALA A 209 -3.79 -3.52 -22.05
CA ALA A 209 -3.57 -4.55 -21.05
C ALA A 209 -3.02 -5.83 -21.67
N LYS A 210 -1.92 -6.33 -21.12
CA LYS A 210 -1.33 -7.62 -21.47
C LYS A 210 -2.10 -8.76 -20.79
N GLU A 211 -2.62 -9.71 -21.56
CA GLU A 211 -3.21 -10.92 -20.96
C GLU A 211 -2.11 -11.76 -20.30
N MET A 212 -2.31 -12.17 -19.05
CA MET A 212 -1.39 -13.03 -18.30
C MET A 212 -2.18 -14.05 -17.48
N SER A 213 -1.71 -15.29 -17.45
CA SER A 213 -2.20 -16.29 -16.49
C SER A 213 -1.65 -16.01 -15.09
N ILE A 214 -2.32 -16.52 -14.05
CA ILE A 214 -1.83 -16.40 -12.66
C ILE A 214 -0.46 -17.08 -12.53
N LYS A 215 -0.23 -18.21 -13.23
CA LYS A 215 1.07 -18.85 -13.33
C LYS A 215 2.14 -17.89 -13.85
N GLN A 216 1.88 -17.24 -15.00
CA GLN A 216 2.83 -16.28 -15.58
C GLN A 216 3.09 -15.10 -14.65
N ILE A 217 2.07 -14.60 -13.95
CA ILE A 217 2.22 -13.52 -12.96
C ILE A 217 3.13 -13.96 -11.82
N ARG A 218 2.92 -15.17 -11.28
CA ARG A 218 3.75 -15.75 -10.22
C ARG A 218 5.20 -15.98 -10.66
N GLU A 219 5.41 -16.50 -11.87
CA GLU A 219 6.76 -16.75 -12.39
C GLU A 219 7.50 -15.47 -12.78
N THR A 220 6.79 -14.39 -13.12
CA THR A 220 7.40 -13.12 -13.52
C THR A 220 7.62 -12.17 -12.33
N TYR A 221 6.66 -12.14 -11.40
CA TYR A 221 6.61 -11.15 -10.33
C TYR A 221 6.59 -11.78 -8.93
N GLY A 222 6.45 -13.10 -8.80
CA GLY A 222 6.44 -13.78 -7.51
C GLY A 222 7.81 -14.27 -7.06
N THR A 223 8.88 -14.05 -7.83
CA THR A 223 10.23 -14.51 -7.46
C THR A 223 10.87 -13.59 -6.41
N GLU A 224 11.84 -14.12 -5.68
CA GLU A 224 12.62 -13.35 -4.70
C GLU A 224 13.24 -12.10 -5.33
N GLU A 225 13.83 -12.22 -6.52
CA GLU A 225 14.45 -11.10 -7.23
C GLU A 225 13.43 -10.03 -7.63
N ALA A 226 12.24 -10.43 -8.07
CA ALA A 226 11.19 -9.49 -8.45
C ALA A 226 10.62 -8.76 -7.23
N ILE A 227 10.43 -9.47 -6.11
CA ILE A 227 9.97 -8.89 -4.85
C ILE A 227 11.01 -7.91 -4.31
N ASP A 228 12.29 -8.26 -4.32
CA ASP A 228 13.37 -7.38 -3.88
C ASP A 228 13.52 -6.15 -4.78
N ALA A 229 13.46 -6.34 -6.11
CA ALA A 229 13.50 -5.24 -7.07
C ALA A 229 12.32 -4.28 -6.89
N SER A 230 11.14 -4.78 -6.49
CA SER A 230 9.95 -3.96 -6.31
C SER A 230 10.09 -2.85 -5.27
N ARG A 231 11.02 -3.04 -4.32
CA ARG A 231 11.31 -2.10 -3.24
C ARG A 231 12.00 -0.82 -3.71
N ASN A 232 12.48 -0.79 -4.95
CA ASN A 232 13.15 0.35 -5.56
C ASN A 232 12.26 1.12 -6.56
N GLY A 233 10.93 0.95 -6.47
CA GLY A 233 9.97 1.60 -7.35
C GLY A 233 9.66 0.75 -8.57
N PHE A 234 8.71 -0.17 -8.43
CA PHE A 234 8.24 -1.03 -9.50
C PHE A 234 6.81 -0.68 -9.93
N THR A 235 6.65 -0.34 -11.21
CA THR A 235 5.34 -0.25 -11.84
C THR A 235 5.17 -1.43 -12.78
N SER A 236 4.23 -2.34 -12.50
CA SER A 236 3.89 -3.37 -13.47
C SER A 236 3.17 -2.76 -14.68
N PRO A 237 3.22 -3.42 -15.85
CA PRO A 237 2.32 -3.09 -16.94
C PRO A 237 0.87 -3.35 -16.53
N LEU A 238 -0.07 -2.75 -17.25
CA LEU A 238 -1.47 -3.10 -17.13
C LEU A 238 -1.66 -4.55 -17.62
N ILE A 239 -2.34 -5.37 -16.83
CA ILE A 239 -2.58 -6.77 -17.15
C ILE A 239 -4.07 -7.10 -17.18
N LYS A 240 -4.42 -8.13 -17.94
CA LYS A 240 -5.70 -8.85 -17.86
C LYS A 240 -5.43 -10.24 -17.30
N VAL A 241 -6.06 -10.56 -16.18
CA VAL A 241 -5.98 -11.86 -15.53
C VAL A 241 -7.37 -12.41 -15.30
N SER A 242 -7.56 -13.70 -15.55
CA SER A 242 -8.85 -14.37 -15.38
C SER A 242 -8.79 -15.48 -14.35
N GLY A 243 -9.88 -15.70 -13.63
CA GLY A 243 -9.98 -16.77 -12.65
C GLY A 243 -11.35 -16.84 -11.97
N VAL A 244 -11.58 -17.95 -11.28
CA VAL A 244 -12.75 -18.14 -10.42
C VAL A 244 -12.48 -17.44 -9.09
N VAL A 245 -13.41 -16.61 -8.62
CA VAL A 245 -13.35 -16.05 -7.27
C VAL A 245 -13.65 -17.15 -6.26
N VAL A 246 -12.64 -17.58 -5.50
CA VAL A 246 -12.77 -18.74 -4.60
C VAL A 246 -13.13 -18.36 -3.17
N ARG A 247 -12.70 -17.19 -2.69
CA ARG A 247 -13.05 -16.66 -1.37
C ARG A 247 -13.08 -15.15 -1.39
N LYS A 248 -13.99 -14.58 -0.59
CA LYS A 248 -14.00 -13.15 -0.25
C LYS A 248 -13.07 -12.86 0.93
N ASN A 249 -12.48 -11.66 0.92
CA ASN A 249 -11.85 -11.10 2.11
C ASN A 249 -12.38 -9.66 2.31
N GLY A 250 -13.44 -9.53 3.09
CA GLY A 250 -14.19 -8.28 3.18
C GLY A 250 -15.04 -7.97 1.96
N GLN A 251 -15.42 -6.70 1.83
CA GLN A 251 -16.34 -6.25 0.77
C GLN A 251 -15.66 -6.15 -0.59
N THR A 252 -14.43 -5.62 -0.64
CA THR A 252 -13.80 -5.18 -1.89
C THR A 252 -12.68 -6.10 -2.36
N ASN A 253 -12.24 -7.04 -1.54
CA ASN A 253 -11.13 -7.94 -1.86
C ASN A 253 -11.59 -9.39 -2.02
N ALA A 254 -10.78 -10.16 -2.72
CA ALA A 254 -11.03 -11.58 -2.93
C ALA A 254 -9.75 -12.33 -3.32
N TYR A 255 -9.83 -13.65 -3.33
CA TYR A 255 -8.84 -14.52 -3.96
C TYR A 255 -9.45 -15.12 -5.23
N ILE A 256 -8.67 -15.15 -6.31
CA ILE A 256 -9.04 -15.85 -7.54
C ILE A 256 -8.09 -17.03 -7.78
N GLN A 257 -8.60 -18.10 -8.37
CA GLN A 257 -7.82 -19.23 -8.85
C GLN A 257 -8.00 -19.45 -10.35
N GLN A 258 -6.95 -19.93 -10.99
CA GLN A 258 -6.95 -20.30 -12.39
C GLN A 258 -6.30 -21.68 -12.55
N TYR A 259 -6.97 -22.58 -13.26
CA TYR A 259 -6.39 -23.86 -13.67
C TYR A 259 -5.44 -23.65 -14.83
N ASP A 260 -4.27 -24.28 -14.77
CA ASP A 260 -3.29 -24.30 -15.84
C ASP A 260 -3.20 -25.71 -16.43
N GLU A 261 -3.65 -25.87 -17.67
CA GLU A 261 -3.71 -27.17 -18.35
C GLU A 261 -2.32 -27.78 -18.60
N THR A 262 -1.28 -26.95 -18.72
CA THR A 262 0.08 -27.41 -19.03
C THR A 262 0.71 -28.11 -17.83
N THR A 263 0.48 -27.58 -16.63
CA THR A 263 1.01 -28.12 -15.37
C THR A 263 0.03 -29.05 -14.67
N GLY A 264 -1.26 -28.99 -15.01
CA GLY A 264 -2.33 -29.69 -14.30
C GLY A 264 -2.58 -29.15 -12.89
N LYS A 265 -2.16 -27.91 -12.62
CA LYS A 265 -2.22 -27.29 -11.29
C LYS A 265 -3.15 -26.07 -11.29
N TYR A 266 -3.62 -25.71 -10.10
CA TYR A 266 -4.28 -24.43 -9.85
C TYR A 266 -3.27 -23.43 -9.31
N TYR A 267 -3.35 -22.20 -9.79
CA TYR A 267 -2.60 -21.06 -9.29
C TYR A 267 -3.57 -20.03 -8.73
N GLY A 268 -3.21 -19.42 -7.60
CA GLY A 268 -4.06 -18.44 -6.93
C GLY A 268 -3.37 -17.09 -6.77
N ILE A 269 -4.16 -16.02 -6.69
CA ILE A 269 -3.67 -14.67 -6.38
C ILE A 269 -4.70 -13.86 -5.62
N TYR A 270 -4.22 -13.01 -4.72
CA TYR A 270 -5.04 -12.05 -4.01
C TYR A 270 -5.36 -10.85 -4.89
N VAL A 271 -6.61 -10.39 -4.83
CA VAL A 271 -7.10 -9.22 -5.55
C VAL A 271 -7.49 -8.17 -4.53
N TYR A 272 -6.73 -7.08 -4.50
CA TYR A 272 -6.96 -5.96 -3.60
C TYR A 272 -7.80 -4.87 -4.29
N GLY A 273 -9.05 -4.74 -3.86
CA GLY A 273 -9.94 -3.65 -4.30
C GLY A 273 -9.76 -2.36 -3.51
N GLY A 274 -9.09 -2.43 -2.35
CA GLY A 274 -8.80 -1.28 -1.49
C GLY A 274 -10.04 -0.51 -1.06
N TYR A 275 -9.91 0.81 -1.00
CA TYR A 275 -10.98 1.73 -0.57
C TYR A 275 -12.00 2.05 -1.67
N ASN A 276 -11.95 1.31 -2.79
CA ASN A 276 -12.86 1.53 -3.92
C ASN A 276 -14.18 0.78 -3.71
N SER A 277 -15.24 1.20 -4.39
CA SER A 277 -16.49 0.43 -4.44
C SER A 277 -16.38 -0.70 -5.46
N ILE A 278 -16.05 -1.91 -4.98
CA ILE A 278 -15.94 -3.13 -5.79
C ILE A 278 -17.02 -4.12 -5.37
N SER A 279 -17.95 -4.43 -6.28
CA SER A 279 -19.09 -5.33 -6.01
C SER A 279 -19.07 -6.60 -6.85
N LYS A 280 -18.31 -6.62 -7.95
CA LYS A 280 -18.29 -7.74 -8.90
C LYS A 280 -17.40 -8.92 -8.52
N LEU A 281 -16.56 -8.78 -7.49
CA LEU A 281 -15.82 -9.91 -6.91
C LEU A 281 -16.77 -10.70 -6.03
N ILE A 282 -17.49 -11.66 -6.60
CA ILE A 282 -18.47 -12.52 -5.93
C ILE A 282 -17.95 -13.95 -5.92
N GLU A 283 -17.95 -14.62 -4.77
CA GLU A 283 -17.52 -16.01 -4.67
C GLU A 283 -18.32 -16.93 -5.61
N GLY A 284 -17.61 -17.74 -6.39
CA GLY A 284 -18.17 -18.58 -7.44
C GLY A 284 -18.35 -17.88 -8.79
N ALA A 285 -17.98 -16.60 -8.95
CA ALA A 285 -17.98 -15.95 -10.25
C ALA A 285 -16.66 -16.21 -11.00
N TYR A 286 -16.74 -16.40 -12.32
CA TYR A 286 -15.57 -16.38 -13.20
C TYR A 286 -15.40 -14.97 -13.78
N VAL A 287 -14.26 -14.34 -13.48
CA VAL A 287 -14.01 -12.94 -13.78
C VAL A 287 -12.71 -12.77 -14.57
N GLN A 288 -12.65 -11.72 -15.39
CA GLN A 288 -11.41 -11.12 -15.88
C GLN A 288 -11.24 -9.73 -15.27
N ILE A 289 -10.05 -9.47 -14.76
CA ILE A 289 -9.68 -8.26 -14.05
C ILE A 289 -8.60 -7.55 -14.86
N THR A 290 -8.82 -6.26 -15.16
CA THR A 290 -7.84 -5.39 -15.82
C THR A 290 -7.22 -4.45 -14.79
N ALA A 291 -5.98 -4.72 -14.37
CA ALA A 291 -5.37 -4.09 -13.19
C ALA A 291 -3.83 -4.17 -13.24
N LYS A 292 -3.14 -3.70 -12.20
CA LYS A 292 -1.68 -3.82 -12.06
C LYS A 292 -1.31 -4.90 -11.05
N VAL A 293 -0.04 -5.29 -11.04
CA VAL A 293 0.59 -6.17 -10.06
C VAL A 293 1.31 -5.30 -9.04
N GLY A 294 1.19 -5.64 -7.76
CA GLY A 294 1.89 -4.97 -6.68
C GLY A 294 2.18 -5.92 -5.53
N TYR A 295 2.75 -5.37 -4.46
CA TYR A 295 3.19 -6.13 -3.30
C TYR A 295 2.69 -5.49 -2.01
N TYR A 296 2.32 -6.32 -1.04
CA TYR A 296 1.96 -5.88 0.30
C TYR A 296 2.65 -6.78 1.32
N TYR A 297 3.57 -6.21 2.12
CA TYR A 297 4.43 -6.99 3.03
C TYR A 297 5.10 -8.18 2.30
N GLY A 298 5.72 -7.89 1.14
CA GLY A 298 6.33 -8.88 0.25
C GLY A 298 5.37 -9.85 -0.45
N SER A 299 4.08 -9.81 -0.14
CA SER A 299 3.06 -10.67 -0.75
C SER A 299 2.59 -10.11 -2.09
N LEU A 300 2.73 -10.90 -3.15
CA LEU A 300 2.26 -10.55 -4.49
C LEU A 300 0.72 -10.47 -4.55
N GLN A 301 0.20 -9.40 -5.15
CA GLN A 301 -1.24 -9.17 -5.31
C GLN A 301 -1.57 -8.45 -6.62
N ILE A 302 -2.82 -8.57 -7.05
CA ILE A 302 -3.43 -7.65 -8.02
C ILE A 302 -3.85 -6.38 -7.26
N THR A 303 -3.46 -5.22 -7.79
CA THR A 303 -3.67 -3.89 -7.20
C THR A 303 -4.16 -2.90 -8.25
N ASP A 304 -4.40 -1.64 -7.89
CA ASP A 304 -4.92 -0.60 -8.80
C ASP A 304 -6.29 -0.94 -9.40
N LEU A 305 -7.06 -1.77 -8.68
CA LEU A 305 -8.43 -2.11 -9.02
C LEU A 305 -9.38 -0.98 -8.61
N THR A 306 -9.44 0.06 -9.44
CA THR A 306 -10.08 1.35 -9.10
C THR A 306 -11.61 1.36 -9.16
N SER A 307 -12.25 0.45 -9.90
CA SER A 307 -13.71 0.35 -9.98
C SER A 307 -14.17 -0.96 -10.61
N ASP A 308 -15.46 -1.27 -10.47
CA ASP A 308 -16.11 -2.40 -11.16
C ASP A 308 -16.02 -2.34 -12.70
N SER A 309 -15.70 -1.19 -13.31
CA SER A 309 -15.46 -1.09 -14.77
C SER A 309 -14.25 -1.90 -15.23
N LYS A 310 -13.32 -2.18 -14.31
CA LYS A 310 -12.12 -2.99 -14.52
C LYS A 310 -12.38 -4.49 -14.41
N ILE A 311 -13.61 -4.89 -14.05
CA ILE A 311 -13.99 -6.28 -13.84
C ILE A 311 -15.06 -6.66 -14.85
N LYS A 312 -14.70 -7.61 -15.72
CA LYS A 312 -15.64 -8.30 -16.59
C LYS A 312 -16.03 -9.61 -15.90
N VAL A 313 -17.32 -9.79 -15.63
CA VAL A 313 -17.85 -11.07 -15.14
C VAL A 313 -18.31 -11.87 -16.35
N TYR A 314 -17.78 -13.07 -16.53
CA TYR A 314 -18.21 -13.99 -17.59
C TYR A 314 -19.40 -14.83 -17.14
N THR A 315 -19.38 -15.30 -15.89
CA THR A 315 -20.49 -16.02 -15.26
C THR A 315 -20.46 -15.81 -13.75
N PHE A 316 -21.64 -15.82 -13.12
CA PHE A 316 -21.81 -15.84 -11.66
C PHE A 316 -21.96 -17.26 -11.10
N ASP A 317 -22.01 -18.26 -11.97
CA ASP A 317 -22.30 -19.65 -11.65
C ASP A 317 -21.14 -20.55 -12.08
N ALA A 318 -20.00 -20.38 -11.40
CA ALA A 318 -18.80 -21.20 -11.52
C ALA A 318 -18.39 -21.75 -10.14
N LYS A 319 -19.37 -21.99 -9.25
CA LYS A 319 -19.12 -22.53 -7.90
C LYS A 319 -18.55 -23.94 -7.94
N ASP A 320 -18.97 -24.73 -8.92
CA ASP A 320 -18.46 -26.07 -9.24
C ASP A 320 -16.99 -26.07 -9.69
N GLN A 321 -16.48 -24.91 -10.12
CA GLN A 321 -15.08 -24.71 -10.52
C GLN A 321 -14.19 -24.23 -9.36
N ILE A 322 -14.73 -24.04 -8.15
CA ILE A 322 -13.91 -23.77 -6.97
C ILE A 322 -13.16 -25.04 -6.59
N ALA A 323 -11.88 -25.09 -6.94
CA ALA A 323 -10.99 -26.17 -6.55
C ALA A 323 -10.46 -25.97 -5.13
N VAL A 324 -10.75 -26.93 -4.25
CA VAL A 324 -10.08 -27.10 -2.95
C VAL A 324 -8.99 -28.16 -3.13
N ILE A 325 -7.74 -27.79 -2.90
CA ILE A 325 -6.59 -28.67 -3.12
C ILE A 325 -6.26 -29.37 -1.80
N ASP A 326 -6.34 -30.70 -1.76
CA ASP A 326 -5.88 -31.46 -0.60
C ASP A 326 -4.34 -31.41 -0.52
N GLU A 327 -3.81 -30.93 0.60
CA GLU A 327 -2.36 -30.80 0.83
C GLU A 327 -1.98 -31.17 2.26
N THR A 328 -0.68 -31.40 2.49
CA THR A 328 -0.14 -31.48 3.85
C THR A 328 0.25 -30.10 4.35
N CYS A 329 0.23 -29.90 5.68
CA CYS A 329 0.77 -28.68 6.28
C CYS A 329 2.24 -28.47 5.88
N GLU A 330 3.04 -29.54 5.80
CA GLU A 330 4.45 -29.49 5.39
C GLU A 330 4.62 -28.98 3.95
N ALA A 331 3.79 -29.44 3.00
CA ALA A 331 3.88 -29.06 1.59
C ALA A 331 3.56 -27.58 1.34
N ILE A 332 2.72 -26.98 2.18
CA ILE A 332 2.36 -25.55 2.05
C ILE A 332 3.25 -24.65 2.89
N ASN A 333 3.89 -25.16 3.95
CA ASN A 333 4.70 -24.38 4.89
C ASN A 333 6.12 -24.14 4.38
N ASP A 334 6.22 -23.75 3.10
CA ASP A 334 7.46 -23.39 2.41
C ASP A 334 7.22 -22.08 1.66
N ILE A 335 7.99 -21.05 1.99
CA ILE A 335 7.88 -19.73 1.35
C ILE A 335 8.21 -19.80 -0.15
N TYR A 336 9.01 -20.77 -0.58
CA TYR A 336 9.39 -20.97 -1.98
C TYR A 336 8.39 -21.81 -2.78
N ALA A 337 7.32 -22.30 -2.16
CA ALA A 337 6.21 -22.99 -2.82
C ALA A 337 5.26 -22.00 -3.53
N TYR A 338 5.80 -21.23 -4.48
CA TYR A 338 5.10 -20.13 -5.15
C TYR A 338 3.80 -20.53 -5.85
N ASP A 339 3.71 -21.77 -6.33
CA ASP A 339 2.50 -22.31 -6.97
C ASP A 339 1.36 -22.54 -5.97
N LYS A 340 1.65 -22.64 -4.67
CA LYS A 340 0.66 -22.80 -3.61
C LYS A 340 0.15 -21.47 -3.06
N ILE A 341 0.97 -20.42 -3.05
CA ILE A 341 0.56 -19.12 -2.49
C ILE A 341 -0.65 -18.56 -3.26
N GLY A 342 -1.69 -18.18 -2.52
CA GLY A 342 -2.97 -17.68 -3.01
C GLY A 342 -3.98 -18.79 -3.35
N THR A 343 -3.61 -20.07 -3.25
CA THR A 343 -4.54 -21.19 -3.52
C THR A 343 -5.34 -21.58 -2.27
N LEU A 344 -6.54 -22.13 -2.49
CA LEU A 344 -7.45 -22.66 -1.50
C LEU A 344 -7.09 -24.13 -1.26
N VAL A 345 -6.54 -24.40 -0.08
CA VAL A 345 -6.06 -25.74 0.30
C VAL A 345 -6.86 -26.27 1.48
N LYS A 346 -7.02 -27.58 1.53
CA LYS A 346 -7.49 -28.30 2.71
C LYS A 346 -6.30 -29.04 3.32
N VAL A 347 -6.03 -28.78 4.59
CA VAL A 347 -5.04 -29.50 5.38
C VAL A 347 -5.70 -30.17 6.58
N ASN A 348 -5.04 -31.19 7.13
CA ASN A 348 -5.58 -32.01 8.21
C ASN A 348 -4.70 -31.95 9.47
N HIS A 349 -5.31 -32.20 10.63
CA HIS A 349 -4.64 -32.36 11.93
C HIS A 349 -3.76 -31.17 12.35
N LEU A 350 -4.36 -29.97 12.39
CA LEU A 350 -3.68 -28.75 12.83
C LEU A 350 -4.19 -28.35 14.23
N LYS A 351 -3.33 -28.42 15.24
CA LYS A 351 -3.69 -28.17 16.64
C LYS A 351 -3.47 -26.71 17.02
N VAL A 352 -4.46 -26.04 17.59
CA VAL A 352 -4.33 -24.66 18.09
C VAL A 352 -3.69 -24.66 19.46
N THR A 353 -2.55 -23.98 19.60
CA THR A 353 -1.75 -23.91 20.84
C THR A 353 -1.76 -22.54 21.49
N GLY A 354 -2.14 -21.49 20.74
CA GLY A 354 -2.31 -20.14 21.27
C GLY A 354 -2.89 -19.19 20.23
N TYR A 355 -2.97 -17.91 20.58
CA TYR A 355 -3.43 -16.88 19.67
C TYR A 355 -2.87 -15.49 20.03
N LYS A 356 -2.99 -14.55 19.09
CA LYS A 356 -2.83 -13.11 19.28
C LYS A 356 -4.00 -12.40 18.61
N ASP A 357 -4.81 -11.73 19.43
CA ASP A 357 -5.77 -10.75 18.95
C ASP A 357 -5.01 -9.44 18.67
N ALA A 358 -5.31 -8.76 17.56
CA ALA A 358 -4.63 -7.51 17.23
C ALA A 358 -5.06 -6.37 18.16
N ASP A 359 -4.12 -5.53 18.58
CA ASP A 359 -4.39 -4.46 19.55
C ASP A 359 -5.32 -3.36 19.02
N ASN A 360 -5.35 -3.18 17.69
CA ASN A 360 -6.02 -2.06 17.00
C ASN A 360 -6.93 -2.50 15.84
N SER A 361 -7.26 -3.78 15.74
CA SER A 361 -8.22 -4.30 14.76
C SER A 361 -8.88 -5.59 15.26
N SER A 362 -9.90 -6.06 14.57
CA SER A 362 -10.56 -7.36 14.84
C SER A 362 -9.80 -8.56 14.28
N ALA A 363 -8.57 -8.38 13.79
CA ALA A 363 -7.81 -9.48 13.22
C ALA A 363 -7.27 -10.42 14.31
N ILE A 364 -7.24 -11.71 14.01
CA ILE A 364 -6.81 -12.77 14.94
C ILE A 364 -5.74 -13.61 14.26
N THR A 365 -4.64 -13.89 14.95
CA THR A 365 -3.66 -14.91 14.54
C THR A 365 -3.74 -16.07 15.51
N LEU A 366 -4.04 -17.27 15.01
CA LEU A 366 -3.93 -18.51 15.76
C LEU A 366 -2.53 -19.10 15.56
N TYR A 367 -1.89 -19.47 16.65
CA TYR A 367 -0.66 -20.25 16.63
C TYR A 367 -1.04 -21.72 16.64
N CYS A 368 -0.61 -22.45 15.61
CA CYS A 368 -0.95 -23.86 15.49
C CYS A 368 0.29 -24.74 15.23
N GLU A 369 0.16 -26.01 15.58
CA GLU A 369 1.19 -27.03 15.46
C GLU A 369 0.70 -28.26 14.68
N TYR A 370 1.59 -28.87 13.90
CA TYR A 370 1.36 -30.13 13.19
C TYR A 370 2.60 -31.03 13.31
N GLN A 371 2.45 -32.33 13.04
CA GLN A 371 3.58 -33.27 12.92
C GLN A 371 3.99 -33.39 11.45
N ASP A 372 5.25 -33.13 11.14
CA ASP A 372 5.79 -33.35 9.79
C ASP A 372 5.97 -34.85 9.46
N ALA A 373 6.42 -35.16 8.24
CA ALA A 373 6.66 -36.55 7.82
C ALA A 373 7.69 -37.30 8.67
N LYS A 374 8.51 -36.60 9.48
CA LYS A 374 9.50 -37.16 10.40
C LYS A 374 8.98 -37.27 11.83
N GLY A 375 7.72 -36.89 12.09
CA GLY A 375 7.13 -36.85 13.42
C GLY A 375 7.70 -35.74 14.30
N GLN A 376 8.22 -34.67 13.71
CA GLN A 376 8.64 -33.48 14.45
C GLN A 376 7.52 -32.45 14.47
N THR A 377 7.42 -31.75 15.60
CA THR A 377 6.41 -30.68 15.77
C THR A 377 6.85 -29.44 15.04
N GLN A 378 6.07 -29.04 14.03
CA GLN A 378 6.26 -27.82 13.26
C GLN A 378 5.11 -26.84 13.52
N ARG A 379 5.32 -25.57 13.18
CA ARG A 379 4.32 -24.50 13.35
C ARG A 379 3.77 -24.03 12.01
N LEU A 380 2.46 -23.79 11.97
CA LEU A 380 1.78 -23.14 10.86
C LEU A 380 0.68 -22.25 11.43
N ASN A 381 0.73 -20.95 11.15
CA ASN A 381 -0.23 -20.02 11.70
C ASN A 381 -1.51 -19.97 10.85
N VAL A 382 -2.65 -19.76 11.52
CA VAL A 382 -3.92 -19.47 10.85
C VAL A 382 -4.28 -18.01 11.11
N ARG A 383 -4.47 -17.22 10.05
CA ARG A 383 -4.83 -15.81 10.10
C ARG A 383 -6.31 -15.63 9.80
N ILE A 384 -6.98 -14.82 10.61
CA ILE A 384 -8.34 -14.34 10.38
C ILE A 384 -8.22 -12.83 10.22
N ASP A 385 -8.51 -12.33 9.02
CA ASP A 385 -8.39 -10.90 8.71
C ASP A 385 -9.48 -10.09 9.41
N GLN A 386 -9.21 -8.81 9.71
CA GLN A 386 -10.18 -7.90 10.32
C GLN A 386 -11.48 -7.77 9.52
N ASN A 387 -11.43 -7.98 8.20
CA ASN A 387 -12.58 -7.91 7.31
C ASN A 387 -13.39 -9.21 7.24
N VAL A 388 -12.99 -10.26 7.95
CA VAL A 388 -13.68 -11.54 8.01
C VAL A 388 -14.57 -11.59 9.26
N LEU A 389 -15.85 -11.88 9.06
CA LEU A 389 -16.80 -12.10 10.15
C LEU A 389 -17.03 -13.59 10.33
N LEU A 390 -16.34 -14.19 11.31
CA LEU A 390 -16.58 -15.58 11.70
C LEU A 390 -17.74 -15.67 12.69
N LYS A 391 -18.61 -16.67 12.50
CA LYS A 391 -19.70 -17.01 13.42
C LYS A 391 -19.58 -18.44 13.87
N ASP A 392 -19.82 -18.67 15.16
CA ASP A 392 -20.00 -20.01 15.70
C ASP A 392 -21.16 -20.71 14.95
N PRO A 393 -20.93 -21.89 14.35
CA PRO A 393 -21.95 -22.57 13.55
C PRO A 393 -23.13 -23.11 14.38
N ILE A 394 -22.96 -23.28 15.69
CA ILE A 394 -24.01 -23.77 16.61
C ILE A 394 -24.83 -22.60 17.13
N THR A 395 -24.16 -21.57 17.67
CA THR A 395 -24.85 -20.46 18.35
C THR A 395 -25.19 -19.29 17.42
N GLY A 396 -24.54 -19.20 16.25
CA GLY A 396 -24.63 -18.06 15.35
C GLY A 396 -23.93 -16.80 15.85
N SER A 397 -23.32 -16.84 17.04
CA SER A 397 -22.63 -15.71 17.66
C SER A 397 -21.34 -15.38 16.92
N GLN A 398 -21.02 -14.09 16.80
CA GLN A 398 -19.76 -13.67 16.20
C GLN A 398 -18.59 -14.09 17.10
N ILE A 399 -17.55 -14.66 16.48
CA ILE A 399 -16.28 -14.97 17.13
C ILE A 399 -15.39 -13.74 17.05
N LEU A 400 -15.04 -13.17 18.21
CA LEU A 400 -14.29 -11.90 18.32
C LEU A 400 -12.87 -12.07 18.86
N SER A 401 -12.50 -13.28 19.30
CA SER A 401 -11.20 -13.54 19.92
C SER A 401 -10.72 -14.94 19.58
N GLY A 402 -9.40 -15.10 19.41
CA GLY A 402 -8.75 -16.39 19.21
C GLY A 402 -8.91 -17.36 20.38
N SER A 403 -9.31 -16.87 21.56
CA SER A 403 -9.66 -17.71 22.72
C SER A 403 -10.70 -18.79 22.38
N TYR A 404 -11.62 -18.52 21.45
CA TYR A 404 -12.61 -19.49 20.96
C TYR A 404 -11.99 -20.79 20.42
N PHE A 405 -10.76 -20.73 19.89
CA PHE A 405 -10.08 -21.86 19.26
C PHE A 405 -9.06 -22.55 20.18
N THR A 406 -8.75 -21.96 21.33
CA THR A 406 -7.67 -22.44 22.19
C THR A 406 -7.93 -23.87 22.67
N GLY A 407 -6.96 -24.76 22.48
CA GLY A 407 -7.05 -26.17 22.85
C GLY A 407 -7.84 -27.04 21.87
N LYS A 408 -8.46 -26.47 20.83
CA LYS A 408 -9.13 -27.23 19.77
C LYS A 408 -8.12 -27.74 18.75
N THR A 409 -8.45 -28.85 18.12
CA THR A 409 -7.71 -29.38 16.97
C THR A 409 -8.61 -29.31 15.74
N PHE A 410 -8.09 -28.74 14.65
CA PHE A 410 -8.73 -28.86 13.35
C PHE A 410 -8.45 -30.26 12.80
N SER A 411 -9.47 -31.13 12.78
CA SER A 411 -9.38 -32.39 12.05
C SER A 411 -9.13 -32.11 10.57
N SER A 412 -9.82 -31.11 10.02
CA SER A 412 -9.46 -30.47 8.75
C SER A 412 -9.79 -28.98 8.78
N ILE A 413 -8.97 -28.19 8.09
CA ILE A 413 -9.22 -26.78 7.84
C ILE A 413 -8.95 -26.48 6.36
N THR A 414 -9.90 -25.81 5.72
CA THR A 414 -9.75 -25.25 4.38
C THR A 414 -9.41 -23.76 4.51
N GLY A 415 -8.38 -23.30 3.82
CA GLY A 415 -7.92 -21.92 3.90
C GLY A 415 -7.08 -21.51 2.71
N ILE A 416 -6.90 -20.21 2.53
CA ILE A 416 -6.02 -19.70 1.49
C ILE A 416 -4.58 -19.72 1.99
N VAL A 417 -3.65 -20.30 1.23
CA VAL A 417 -2.22 -20.18 1.53
C VAL A 417 -1.79 -18.74 1.29
N THR A 418 -1.21 -18.10 2.30
CA THR A 418 -0.79 -16.70 2.23
C THR A 418 0.65 -16.54 2.68
N TYR A 419 1.39 -15.67 2.00
CA TYR A 419 2.68 -15.20 2.45
C TYR A 419 2.50 -13.91 3.24
N TYR A 420 3.16 -13.82 4.38
CA TYR A 420 3.20 -12.62 5.21
C TYR A 420 4.63 -12.34 5.67
N ASN A 421 5.15 -11.17 5.32
CA ASN A 421 6.44 -10.67 5.82
C ASN A 421 6.20 -9.42 6.65
N GLY A 422 5.74 -9.59 7.89
CA GLY A 422 5.46 -8.51 8.83
C GLY A 422 6.39 -8.50 10.03
N ALA A 423 7.69 -8.44 9.80
CA ALA A 423 8.67 -8.32 10.89
C ALA A 423 8.38 -7.06 11.73
N THR A 424 7.95 -7.29 12.98
CA THR A 424 7.64 -6.25 13.98
C THR A 424 8.85 -5.75 14.76
N ALA A 425 10.08 -6.13 14.36
CA ALA A 425 11.32 -5.63 14.95
C ALA A 425 12.46 -5.74 13.94
N GLU A 426 13.10 -4.60 13.67
CA GLU A 426 14.22 -4.37 12.71
C GLU A 426 13.83 -4.36 11.21
N PRO A 427 14.43 -3.48 10.39
CA PRO A 427 13.87 -3.11 9.09
C PRO A 427 13.93 -4.27 8.09
N GLU A 428 12.74 -4.74 7.74
CA GLU A 428 12.27 -5.02 6.38
C GLU A 428 13.37 -4.93 5.32
N ASN A 429 13.92 -6.06 4.86
CA ASN A 429 14.56 -6.19 3.53
C ASN A 429 14.94 -7.64 3.14
N ASP A 430 14.42 -8.68 3.81
CA ASP A 430 14.70 -10.06 3.38
C ASP A 430 13.39 -10.82 3.15
N TYR A 431 13.21 -11.32 1.93
CA TYR A 431 12.10 -12.21 1.58
C TYR A 431 12.08 -13.44 2.50
N ALA A 432 13.27 -13.91 2.91
CA ALA A 432 13.45 -15.04 3.81
C ALA A 432 12.92 -14.79 5.23
N ASN A 433 12.66 -13.54 5.62
CA ASN A 433 12.03 -13.22 6.91
C ASN A 433 10.51 -13.40 6.90
N GLY A 434 9.90 -13.61 5.72
CA GLY A 434 8.48 -13.93 5.63
C GLY A 434 8.17 -15.35 6.06
N HIS A 435 6.89 -15.62 6.29
CA HIS A 435 6.40 -16.96 6.61
C HIS A 435 5.05 -17.24 5.96
N ILE A 436 4.75 -18.51 5.77
CA ILE A 436 3.44 -18.95 5.28
C ILE A 436 2.42 -18.98 6.42
N GLN A 437 1.18 -18.62 6.09
CA GLN A 437 0.00 -18.75 6.94
C GLN A 437 -1.19 -19.24 6.13
N LEU A 438 -2.14 -19.87 6.80
CA LEU A 438 -3.47 -20.15 6.23
C LEU A 438 -4.44 -19.02 6.59
N ALA A 439 -5.08 -18.40 5.60
CA ALA A 439 -6.15 -17.44 5.84
C ALA A 439 -7.51 -18.16 5.93
N LEU A 440 -8.14 -18.09 7.11
CA LEU A 440 -9.48 -18.61 7.35
C LEU A 440 -10.51 -17.51 7.10
N THR A 441 -11.48 -17.78 6.22
CA THR A 441 -12.48 -16.79 5.78
C THR A 441 -13.91 -17.17 6.19
N THR A 442 -14.17 -18.41 6.60
CA THR A 442 -15.49 -18.88 7.02
C THR A 442 -15.39 -20.10 7.93
N MET A 443 -16.32 -20.24 8.89
CA MET A 443 -16.39 -21.42 9.76
C MET A 443 -16.89 -22.68 9.05
N ASN A 444 -17.48 -22.56 7.85
CA ASN A 444 -17.86 -23.72 7.02
C ASN A 444 -16.63 -24.52 6.55
N ASP A 445 -15.46 -23.90 6.59
CA ASP A 445 -14.19 -24.50 6.17
C ASP A 445 -13.47 -25.22 7.33
N VAL A 446 -14.09 -25.32 8.51
CA VAL A 446 -13.47 -25.91 9.71
C VAL A 446 -14.24 -27.15 10.16
N VAL A 447 -13.49 -28.25 10.35
CA VAL A 447 -13.97 -29.44 11.05
C VAL A 447 -13.08 -29.65 12.27
N PHE A 448 -13.66 -29.58 13.46
CA PHE A 448 -12.93 -29.88 14.70
C PHE A 448 -12.81 -31.40 14.90
N ALA A 449 -11.69 -31.83 15.47
CA ALA A 449 -11.58 -33.17 16.02
C ALA A 449 -12.45 -33.29 17.28
N GLU A 450 -12.99 -34.48 17.54
CA GLU A 450 -13.76 -34.81 18.75
C GLU A 450 -12.94 -34.71 20.03
#